data_AF-A0A344UEM9-F1
#
_entry.id   AF-A0A344UEM9-F1
#
_cell.length_a   1.000
_cell.length_b   1.000
_cell.length_c   1.000
_cell.angle_alpha   90.00
_cell.angle_beta   90.00
_cell.angle_gamma   90.00
#
_symmetry.space_group_name_H-M   'P 1'
#
loop_
_entity.id
_entity.type
_entity.pdbx_description
1 polymer ?
#
loop_
_entity_poly.entity_id
_entity_poly.type
_entity_poly.pdbx_seq_one_letter_code
_entity_poly.pdbx_strand_id
1 'polypeptide(L)'
;MRNSQIILALMLLASTTVHAAESPMFDKMKTYCFGRYLVDVPYEAELKGQGNKYIDDSIQVTKMSEAALKEQIAKKLINLNKKAYPYYSFNREIKGSNGVILLGYKEAFKDPMYSIDSFKWERGIAFITSGTAYDDKTINLTVDRFNDYLKNLRYRSEREIPMEPGFCIENGFIANDGKVPQYEQASLAFQVKNNPDVWVRVESMVLSKSQPSLLMRIKESKMDLKYPGKIKRVREGALEVNGMKGEESLAYFSSDDNTGEAQQFRWEAQGEINIPTKPFIYLEINSGEGVAGVTGSSSLSTKQIQNLYNAIVKTIRLRPVK
;
A
#
# COMPACT_ATOMS: atom_id res chain seq x y z
N MET A 1 -6.81 33.99 -83.12
CA MET A 1 -6.50 32.61 -82.69
C MET A 1 -5.13 32.60 -82.03
N ARG A 2 -5.09 32.65 -80.70
CA ARG A 2 -3.85 32.58 -79.92
C ARG A 2 -4.17 31.81 -78.63
N ASN A 3 -4.00 30.49 -78.68
CA ASN A 3 -4.17 29.60 -77.53
C ASN A 3 -2.78 29.32 -76.95
N SER A 4 -2.52 29.78 -75.73
CA SER A 4 -1.39 29.31 -74.93
C SER A 4 -1.97 28.68 -73.67
N GLN A 5 -1.92 27.36 -73.59
CA GLN A 5 -2.41 26.60 -72.44
C GLN A 5 -1.43 26.74 -71.26
N ILE A 6 -1.98 27.02 -70.09
CA ILE A 6 -1.29 27.03 -68.80
C ILE A 6 -1.32 25.60 -68.26
N ILE A 7 -0.15 24.99 -68.07
CA ILE A 7 -0.01 23.69 -67.39
C ILE A 7 0.11 23.98 -65.89
N LEU A 8 -0.92 23.61 -65.14
CA LEU A 8 -0.95 23.68 -63.68
C LEU A 8 -0.40 22.36 -63.13
N ALA A 9 0.82 22.37 -62.57
CA ALA A 9 1.40 21.22 -61.90
C ALA A 9 0.84 21.12 -60.46
N LEU A 10 -0.05 20.15 -60.24
CA LEU A 10 -0.53 19.78 -58.89
C LEU A 10 0.56 18.96 -58.19
N MET A 11 1.23 19.53 -57.18
CA MET A 11 2.04 18.76 -56.23
C MET A 11 1.11 18.11 -55.19
N LEU A 12 0.89 16.81 -55.31
CA LEU A 12 0.29 15.98 -54.27
C LEU A 12 1.31 15.80 -53.14
N LEU A 13 1.15 16.56 -52.06
CA LEU A 13 1.82 16.29 -50.78
C LEU A 13 1.17 15.06 -50.16
N ALA A 14 1.75 13.88 -50.39
CA ALA A 14 1.46 12.68 -49.62
C ALA A 14 1.94 12.92 -48.18
N SER A 15 1.00 13.25 -47.30
CA SER A 15 1.23 13.32 -45.87
C SER A 15 1.36 11.90 -45.34
N THR A 16 2.59 11.40 -45.27
CA THR A 16 2.88 10.19 -44.50
C THR A 16 2.64 10.52 -43.03
N THR A 17 1.49 10.13 -42.51
CA THR A 17 1.27 10.05 -41.07
C THR A 17 2.18 8.96 -40.53
N VAL A 18 3.42 9.34 -40.21
CA VAL A 18 4.28 8.56 -39.32
C VAL A 18 3.53 8.51 -38.00
N HIS A 19 2.80 7.42 -37.76
CA HIS A 19 2.43 7.03 -36.41
C HIS A 19 3.76 6.74 -35.73
N ALA A 20 4.30 7.73 -35.03
CA ALA A 20 5.37 7.49 -34.07
C ALA A 20 4.81 6.43 -33.13
N ALA A 21 5.33 5.20 -33.23
CA ALA A 21 5.06 4.18 -32.24
C ALA A 21 5.45 4.80 -30.90
N GLU A 22 4.47 5.06 -30.03
CA GLU A 22 4.73 5.51 -28.68
C GLU A 22 5.75 4.54 -28.10
N SER A 23 6.92 5.06 -27.69
CA SER A 23 7.95 4.25 -27.03
C SER A 23 7.23 3.42 -25.96
N PRO A 24 7.41 2.10 -25.93
CA PRO A 24 6.59 1.25 -25.10
C PRO A 24 7.01 1.48 -23.64
N MET A 25 6.32 2.42 -23.03
CA MET A 25 6.56 2.89 -21.68
C MET A 25 5.98 1.83 -20.74
N PHE A 26 6.75 1.44 -19.73
CA PHE A 26 6.37 0.43 -18.73
C PHE A 26 6.42 -1.05 -19.19
N ASP A 27 7.27 -1.38 -20.15
CA ASP A 27 7.43 -2.76 -20.63
C ASP A 27 8.12 -3.70 -19.65
N LYS A 28 9.08 -3.17 -18.89
CA LYS A 28 9.84 -3.96 -17.92
C LYS A 28 9.17 -3.82 -16.58
N MET A 29 8.79 -4.96 -16.00
CA MET A 29 8.07 -5.02 -14.74
C MET A 29 8.88 -5.73 -13.65
N LYS A 30 8.71 -5.26 -12.42
CA LYS A 30 9.31 -5.81 -11.21
C LYS A 30 8.22 -6.32 -10.29
N THR A 31 8.33 -7.58 -9.87
CA THR A 31 7.43 -8.13 -8.85
C THR A 31 7.80 -7.65 -7.45
N TYR A 32 6.79 -7.31 -6.65
CA TYR A 32 6.89 -6.98 -5.23
C TYR A 32 5.91 -7.83 -4.42
N CYS A 33 6.30 -8.22 -3.21
CA CYS A 33 5.44 -8.90 -2.25
C CYS A 33 4.87 -7.89 -1.25
N PHE A 34 3.56 -7.89 -1.07
CA PHE A 34 2.86 -7.07 -0.08
C PHE A 34 1.83 -7.92 0.65
N GLY A 35 2.04 -8.15 1.94
CA GLY A 35 1.23 -9.08 2.71
C GLY A 35 1.25 -10.48 2.10
N ARG A 36 0.08 -10.96 1.67
CA ARG A 36 -0.05 -12.29 1.03
C ARG A 36 -0.06 -12.24 -0.50
N TYR A 37 0.06 -11.05 -1.08
CA TYR A 37 -0.14 -10.81 -2.49
C TYR A 37 1.14 -10.37 -3.18
N LEU A 38 1.12 -10.46 -4.51
CA LEU A 38 2.15 -9.96 -5.40
C LEU A 38 1.56 -8.92 -6.36
N VAL A 39 2.34 -7.91 -6.69
CA VAL A 39 2.06 -6.93 -7.74
C VAL A 39 3.31 -6.78 -8.60
N ASP A 40 3.13 -6.59 -9.90
CA ASP A 40 4.23 -6.18 -10.76
C ASP A 40 4.10 -4.69 -11.06
N VAL A 41 5.21 -3.97 -10.89
CA VAL A 41 5.28 -2.51 -11.04
C VAL A 41 6.42 -2.16 -12.00
N PRO A 42 6.31 -1.14 -12.86
CA PRO A 42 7.34 -0.84 -13.85
C PRO A 42 8.70 -0.49 -13.23
N TYR A 43 9.79 -0.75 -13.95
CA TYR A 43 11.15 -0.43 -13.50
C TYR A 43 11.36 1.06 -13.21
N GLU A 44 10.58 1.91 -13.88
CA GLU A 44 10.55 3.37 -13.79
C GLU A 44 9.90 3.87 -12.50
N ALA A 45 9.12 3.03 -11.80
CA ALA A 45 8.58 3.38 -10.50
C ALA A 45 9.53 2.94 -9.38
N GLU A 46 9.79 3.84 -8.45
CA GLU A 46 10.65 3.59 -7.29
C GLU A 46 9.80 3.42 -6.05
N LEU A 47 10.08 2.39 -5.25
CA LEU A 47 9.41 2.17 -3.96
C LEU A 47 9.80 3.31 -3.00
N LYS A 48 8.82 4.06 -2.51
CA LYS A 48 9.01 5.20 -1.59
C LYS A 48 8.45 4.93 -0.20
N GLY A 49 7.56 3.96 -0.05
CA GLY A 49 7.02 3.61 1.25
C GLY A 49 6.39 2.23 1.29
N GLN A 50 6.40 1.63 2.47
CA GLN A 50 5.77 0.36 2.75
C GLN A 50 5.04 0.43 4.10
N GLY A 51 3.75 0.07 4.10
CA GLY A 51 2.95 -0.04 5.32
C GLY A 51 2.98 -1.46 5.85
N ASN A 52 3.15 -1.62 7.17
CA ASN A 52 3.27 -2.91 7.84
C ASN A 52 2.39 -2.95 9.09
N LYS A 53 1.16 -3.47 9.01
CA LYS A 53 0.38 -3.81 10.21
C LYS A 53 0.06 -5.28 10.28
N TYR A 54 0.20 -5.83 11.48
CA TYR A 54 -0.05 -7.22 11.78
C TYR A 54 -0.59 -7.30 13.21
N ILE A 55 -1.58 -8.17 13.46
CA ILE A 55 -2.27 -8.29 14.76
C ILE A 55 -2.73 -6.95 15.34
N ASP A 56 -3.25 -6.07 14.47
CA ASP A 56 -3.73 -4.70 14.77
C ASP A 56 -2.62 -3.67 15.11
N ASP A 57 -1.36 -4.10 15.10
CA ASP A 57 -0.21 -3.25 15.43
C ASP A 57 0.61 -2.85 14.22
N SER A 58 1.11 -1.62 14.24
CA SER A 58 2.10 -1.17 13.27
C SER A 58 3.49 -1.71 13.63
N ILE A 59 4.15 -2.31 12.64
CA ILE A 59 5.52 -2.79 12.73
C ILE A 59 6.43 -1.72 12.14
N GLN A 60 7.23 -1.11 13.00
CA GLN A 60 8.34 -0.26 12.60
C GLN A 60 9.52 -1.16 12.19
N VAL A 61 10.05 -0.91 10.99
CA VAL A 61 11.20 -1.62 10.45
C VAL A 61 12.33 -0.62 10.35
N THR A 62 13.45 -0.88 11.01
CA THR A 62 14.55 0.09 11.10
C THR A 62 15.89 -0.60 10.97
N LYS A 63 16.76 -0.06 10.12
CA LYS A 63 18.15 -0.51 10.01
C LYS A 63 18.94 -0.04 11.23
N MET A 64 19.41 -0.96 12.05
CA MET A 64 20.24 -0.66 13.22
C MET A 64 21.07 -1.87 13.67
N SER A 65 22.10 -1.63 14.49
CA SER A 65 22.85 -2.70 15.14
C SER A 65 22.02 -3.36 16.25
N GLU A 66 22.33 -4.60 16.58
CA GLU A 66 21.70 -5.31 17.70
C GLU A 66 21.95 -4.56 19.03
N ALA A 67 23.14 -3.98 19.21
CA ALA A 67 23.48 -3.15 20.36
C ALA A 67 22.57 -1.90 20.46
N ALA A 68 22.32 -1.22 19.35
CA ALA A 68 21.42 -0.07 19.33
C ALA A 68 19.98 -0.47 19.70
N LEU A 69 19.50 -1.64 19.24
CA LEU A 69 18.20 -2.15 19.68
C LEU A 69 18.18 -2.44 21.19
N LYS A 70 19.22 -3.07 21.73
CA LYS A 70 19.35 -3.32 23.18
C LYS A 70 19.32 -2.02 23.98
N GLU A 71 19.98 -0.98 23.51
CA GLU A 71 19.90 0.35 24.14
C GLU A 71 18.48 0.94 24.08
N GLN A 72 17.76 0.77 22.97
CA GLN A 72 16.37 1.22 22.87
C GLN A 72 15.46 0.46 23.84
N ILE A 73 15.61 -0.86 23.95
CA ILE A 73 14.88 -1.69 24.92
C ILE A 73 15.19 -1.22 26.35
N ALA A 74 16.46 -1.00 26.69
CA ALA A 74 16.85 -0.51 28.01
C ALA A 74 16.27 0.88 28.32
N LYS A 75 16.30 1.81 27.35
CA LYS A 75 15.65 3.13 27.47
C LYS A 75 14.15 3.00 27.68
N LYS A 76 13.48 2.11 26.94
CA LYS A 76 12.05 1.84 27.10
C LYS A 76 11.74 1.28 28.49
N LEU A 77 12.51 0.33 28.98
CA LEU A 77 12.36 -0.25 30.32
C LEU A 77 12.55 0.79 31.43
N ILE A 78 13.59 1.63 31.32
CA ILE A 78 13.80 2.76 32.24
C ILE A 78 12.58 3.69 32.25
N ASN A 79 12.02 4.00 31.07
CA ASN A 79 10.84 4.85 30.97
C ASN A 79 9.59 4.22 31.57
N LEU A 80 9.37 2.91 31.40
CA LEU A 80 8.27 2.18 32.03
C LEU A 80 8.42 2.10 33.56
N ASN A 81 9.65 2.02 34.07
CA ASN A 81 9.91 2.01 35.52
C ASN A 81 9.77 3.39 36.18
N LYS A 82 9.88 4.48 35.41
CA LYS A 82 9.80 5.86 35.92
C LYS A 82 8.38 6.38 36.10
N LYS A 83 7.38 5.79 35.43
CA LYS A 83 6.07 6.42 35.25
C LYS A 83 5.00 5.83 36.17
N ALA A 84 4.27 6.73 36.82
CA ALA A 84 2.97 6.52 37.46
C ALA A 84 1.87 7.21 36.62
N TYR A 85 0.59 7.00 36.96
CA TYR A 85 -0.60 7.53 36.27
C TYR A 85 -0.40 8.94 35.66
N PRO A 86 -0.85 9.21 34.42
CA PRO A 86 -1.74 8.41 33.56
C PRO A 86 -1.04 7.49 32.55
N TYR A 87 0.27 7.24 32.71
CA TYR A 87 1.05 6.44 31.77
C TYR A 87 1.19 4.98 32.20
N TYR A 88 1.55 4.10 31.27
CA TYR A 88 1.91 2.71 31.57
C TYR A 88 3.16 2.61 32.43
N SER A 89 3.10 1.77 33.45
CA SER A 89 4.21 1.32 34.28
C SER A 89 4.66 -0.08 33.86
N PHE A 90 5.90 -0.46 34.13
CA PHE A 90 6.39 -1.80 33.83
C PHE A 90 5.57 -2.87 34.57
N ASN A 91 5.10 -3.89 33.84
CA ASN A 91 4.44 -5.06 34.41
C ASN A 91 5.36 -6.29 34.38
N ARG A 92 5.79 -6.70 33.19
CA ARG A 92 6.71 -7.83 33.01
C ARG A 92 7.47 -7.77 31.69
N GLU A 93 8.63 -8.42 31.67
CA GLU A 93 9.39 -8.71 30.46
C GLU A 93 9.21 -10.17 30.09
N ILE A 94 9.00 -10.45 28.80
CA ILE A 94 8.88 -11.80 28.26
C ILE A 94 9.97 -11.97 27.21
N LYS A 95 10.93 -12.82 27.53
CA LYS A 95 12.02 -13.18 26.63
C LYS A 95 11.60 -14.43 25.85
N GLY A 96 11.25 -14.23 24.58
CA GLY A 96 11.06 -15.32 23.62
C GLY A 96 12.41 -15.84 23.12
N SER A 97 12.40 -16.88 22.29
CA SER A 97 13.65 -17.44 21.75
C SER A 97 14.42 -16.43 20.87
N ASN A 98 13.72 -15.56 20.14
CA ASN A 98 14.33 -14.65 19.15
C ASN A 98 13.84 -13.20 19.26
N GLY A 99 13.32 -12.77 20.42
CA GLY A 99 12.78 -11.42 20.59
C GLY A 99 12.40 -11.12 22.04
N VAL A 100 12.08 -9.85 22.31
CA VAL A 100 11.72 -9.34 23.62
C VAL A 100 10.35 -8.70 23.54
N ILE A 101 9.49 -8.98 24.52
CA ILE A 101 8.22 -8.29 24.73
C ILE A 101 8.29 -7.59 26.08
N LEU A 102 7.99 -6.30 26.11
CA LEU A 102 7.77 -5.53 27.33
C LEU A 102 6.27 -5.29 27.50
N LEU A 103 5.74 -5.76 28.62
CA LEU A 103 4.36 -5.52 29.01
C LEU A 103 4.30 -4.34 29.96
N GLY A 104 3.54 -3.31 29.59
CA GLY A 104 3.17 -2.21 30.46
C GLY A 104 1.76 -2.39 31.01
N TYR A 105 1.49 -1.87 32.20
CA TYR A 105 0.18 -1.86 32.85
C TYR A 105 -0.18 -0.44 33.28
N LYS A 106 -1.46 -0.08 33.16
CA LYS A 106 -2.03 1.08 33.82
C LYS A 106 -3.46 0.76 34.23
N GLU A 107 -3.94 1.46 35.24
CA GLU A 107 -5.35 1.47 35.59
C GLU A 107 -5.87 2.90 35.41
N ALA A 108 -6.82 3.08 34.50
CA ALA A 108 -7.45 4.37 34.26
C ALA A 108 -8.93 4.27 34.61
N PHE A 109 -9.40 5.08 35.57
CA PHE A 109 -10.79 5.08 36.03
C PHE A 109 -11.31 3.67 36.44
N LYS A 110 -10.47 2.86 37.09
CA LYS A 110 -10.74 1.45 37.45
C LYS A 110 -10.85 0.47 36.27
N ASP A 111 -10.40 0.88 35.09
CA ASP A 111 -10.28 0.02 33.92
C ASP A 111 -8.80 -0.36 33.70
N PRO A 112 -8.42 -1.63 33.93
CA PRO A 112 -7.06 -2.10 33.70
C PRO A 112 -6.78 -2.18 32.20
N MET A 113 -5.65 -1.62 31.79
CA MET A 113 -5.17 -1.64 30.41
C MET A 113 -3.71 -2.04 30.35
N TYR A 114 -3.33 -2.69 29.27
CA TYR A 114 -1.95 -3.07 29.01
C TYR A 114 -1.41 -2.43 27.74
N SER A 115 -0.11 -2.22 27.71
CA SER A 115 0.62 -1.94 26.48
C SER A 115 1.57 -3.08 26.16
N ILE A 116 1.68 -3.44 24.89
CA ILE A 116 2.70 -4.38 24.42
C ILE A 116 3.70 -3.59 23.56
N ASP A 117 4.98 -3.73 23.90
CA ASP A 117 6.07 -3.34 23.03
C ASP A 117 6.86 -4.60 22.67
N SER A 118 7.01 -4.92 21.38
CA SER A 118 7.76 -6.08 20.92
C SER A 118 8.98 -5.67 20.12
N PHE A 119 10.08 -6.42 20.25
CA PHE A 119 11.36 -6.11 19.66
C PHE A 119 12.00 -7.38 19.12
N LYS A 120 12.45 -7.35 17.86
CA LYS A 120 13.26 -8.42 17.28
C LYS A 120 14.31 -7.86 16.35
N TRP A 121 15.51 -8.41 16.40
CA TRP A 121 16.60 -8.06 15.51
C TRP A 121 16.93 -9.24 14.59
N GLU A 122 17.04 -8.98 13.30
CA GLU A 122 17.43 -9.96 12.29
C GLU A 122 18.30 -9.27 11.23
N ARG A 123 19.53 -9.77 11.04
CA ARG A 123 20.43 -9.37 9.92
C ARG A 123 20.56 -7.84 9.72
N GLY A 124 20.68 -7.08 10.79
CA GLY A 124 20.86 -5.61 10.74
C GLY A 124 19.56 -4.81 10.68
N ILE A 125 18.41 -5.48 10.80
CA ILE A 125 17.08 -4.87 10.83
C ILE A 125 16.44 -5.14 12.18
N ALA A 126 15.86 -4.10 12.80
CA ALA A 126 15.00 -4.22 13.96
C ALA A 126 13.53 -4.10 13.54
N PHE A 127 12.71 -5.01 14.06
CA PHE A 127 11.26 -4.99 13.97
C PHE A 127 10.71 -4.62 15.35
N ILE A 128 9.95 -3.53 15.40
CA ILE A 128 9.46 -2.95 16.65
C ILE A 128 7.96 -2.72 16.54
N THR A 129 7.17 -3.27 17.46
CA THR A 129 5.77 -2.84 17.65
C THR A 129 5.68 -2.07 18.95
N SER A 130 4.87 -1.01 18.98
CA SER A 130 4.69 -0.19 20.18
C SER A 130 3.36 0.54 20.14
N GLY A 131 2.81 0.84 21.32
CA GLY A 131 1.84 1.92 21.48
C GLY A 131 0.36 1.53 21.40
N THR A 132 0.03 0.24 21.34
CA THR A 132 -1.37 -0.20 21.39
C THR A 132 -1.81 -0.53 22.80
N ALA A 133 -3.04 -0.13 23.12
CA ALA A 133 -3.68 -0.43 24.38
C ALA A 133 -4.53 -1.70 24.23
N TYR A 134 -4.34 -2.66 25.13
CA TYR A 134 -5.07 -3.92 25.16
C TYR A 134 -5.87 -4.04 26.45
N ASP A 135 -7.03 -4.68 26.35
CA ASP A 135 -7.85 -5.01 27.49
C ASP A 135 -7.22 -6.13 28.34
N ASP A 136 -7.45 -6.08 29.65
CA ASP A 136 -6.98 -7.11 30.59
C ASP A 136 -7.59 -8.51 30.29
N LYS A 137 -8.79 -8.58 29.73
CA LYS A 137 -9.51 -9.86 29.54
C LYS A 137 -8.84 -10.74 28.49
N THR A 138 -8.22 -10.15 27.48
CA THR A 138 -7.56 -10.85 26.38
C THR A 138 -6.04 -10.80 26.44
N ILE A 139 -5.45 -10.15 27.46
CA ILE A 139 -4.01 -9.85 27.46
C ILE A 139 -3.10 -11.07 27.30
N ASN A 140 -3.41 -12.19 27.96
CA ASN A 140 -2.59 -13.40 27.84
C ASN A 140 -2.63 -13.97 26.42
N LEU A 141 -3.81 -14.00 25.79
CA LEU A 141 -3.97 -14.41 24.39
C LEU A 141 -3.22 -13.46 23.44
N THR A 142 -3.30 -12.15 23.69
CA THR A 142 -2.59 -11.16 22.88
C THR A 142 -1.07 -11.33 23.00
N VAL A 143 -0.56 -11.52 24.21
CA VAL A 143 0.86 -11.83 24.45
C VAL A 143 1.30 -13.10 23.72
N ASP A 144 0.49 -14.16 23.73
CA ASP A 144 0.79 -15.40 23.00
C ASP A 144 0.85 -15.17 21.49
N ARG A 145 -0.04 -14.33 20.95
CA ARG A 145 0.00 -13.93 19.52
C ARG A 145 1.25 -13.15 19.17
N PHE A 146 1.71 -12.25 20.04
CA PHE A 146 2.99 -11.56 19.84
C PHE A 146 4.17 -12.51 19.91
N ASN A 147 4.16 -13.48 20.83
CA ASN A 147 5.19 -14.51 20.89
C ASN A 147 5.24 -15.35 19.61
N ASP A 148 4.09 -15.77 19.08
CA ASP A 148 4.02 -16.50 17.81
C ASP A 148 4.48 -15.65 16.62
N TYR A 149 4.04 -14.38 16.57
CA TYR A 149 4.52 -13.40 15.59
C TYR A 149 6.05 -13.29 15.61
N LEU A 150 6.66 -13.05 16.77
CA LEU A 150 8.11 -12.90 16.89
C LEU A 150 8.85 -14.21 16.58
N LYS A 151 8.26 -15.37 16.87
CA LYS A 151 8.84 -16.68 16.53
C LYS A 151 8.90 -16.88 15.01
N ASN A 152 7.82 -16.51 14.31
CA ASN A 152 7.68 -16.74 12.87
C ASN A 152 8.18 -15.59 11.98
N LEU A 153 8.50 -14.44 12.57
CA LEU A 153 9.11 -13.31 11.88
C LEU A 153 10.56 -13.62 11.51
N ARG A 154 10.94 -13.41 10.26
CA ARG A 154 12.33 -13.50 9.81
C ARG A 154 12.66 -12.36 8.87
N TYR A 155 13.96 -12.04 8.77
CA TYR A 155 14.43 -11.17 7.70
C TYR A 155 14.09 -11.75 6.32
N ARG A 156 13.71 -10.86 5.42
CA ARG A 156 13.48 -11.12 4.00
C ARG A 156 14.07 -9.95 3.22
N SER A 157 14.83 -10.20 2.17
CA SER A 157 15.26 -9.07 1.31
C SER A 157 14.04 -8.44 0.62
N GLU A 158 14.09 -7.16 0.26
CA GLU A 158 12.95 -6.45 -0.38
C GLU A 158 12.36 -7.24 -1.58
N ARG A 159 13.25 -7.89 -2.34
CA ARG A 159 12.96 -8.56 -3.61
C ARG A 159 12.73 -10.07 -3.50
N GLU A 160 12.99 -10.68 -2.34
CA GLU A 160 12.76 -12.11 -2.14
C GLU A 160 11.25 -12.38 -2.13
N ILE A 161 10.81 -13.38 -2.90
CA ILE A 161 9.43 -13.85 -2.92
C ILE A 161 9.38 -15.19 -2.17
N PRO A 162 8.88 -15.24 -0.93
CA PRO A 162 8.82 -16.48 -0.15
C PRO A 162 7.87 -17.48 -0.79
N MET A 163 8.31 -18.73 -0.92
CA MET A 163 7.49 -19.83 -1.42
C MET A 163 6.66 -20.53 -0.34
N GLU A 164 6.82 -20.13 0.92
CA GLU A 164 6.05 -20.67 2.05
C GLU A 164 4.84 -19.76 2.39
N PRO A 165 3.79 -20.30 3.04
CA PRO A 165 2.68 -19.51 3.55
C PRO A 165 3.13 -18.43 4.56
N GLY A 166 2.60 -17.22 4.40
CA GLY A 166 2.86 -16.13 5.35
C GLY A 166 2.67 -14.74 4.77
N PHE A 167 3.08 -13.75 5.55
CA PHE A 167 2.80 -12.33 5.33
C PHE A 167 4.10 -11.54 5.13
N CYS A 168 4.26 -10.90 3.97
CA CYS A 168 5.39 -10.05 3.62
C CYS A 168 5.21 -8.65 4.22
N ILE A 169 6.25 -8.20 4.92
CA ILE A 169 6.41 -6.82 5.40
C ILE A 169 7.74 -6.24 4.89
N GLU A 170 8.02 -4.99 5.24
CA GLU A 170 9.27 -4.32 4.89
C GLU A 170 10.44 -5.09 5.48
N ASN A 171 11.38 -5.48 4.62
CA ASN A 171 12.53 -6.33 4.96
C ASN A 171 12.25 -7.58 5.81
N GLY A 172 11.01 -8.05 5.86
CA GLY A 172 10.59 -9.12 6.74
C GLY A 172 9.51 -10.02 6.15
N PHE A 173 9.33 -11.16 6.81
CA PHE A 173 8.31 -12.15 6.49
C PHE A 173 7.85 -12.85 7.75
N ILE A 174 6.54 -13.02 7.91
CA ILE A 174 5.93 -13.71 9.05
C ILE A 174 5.30 -15.00 8.52
N ALA A 175 5.93 -16.15 8.79
CA ALA A 175 5.44 -17.45 8.34
C ALA A 175 4.14 -17.82 9.08
N ASN A 176 3.06 -18.11 8.35
CA ASN A 176 1.80 -18.62 8.88
C ASN A 176 0.83 -18.98 7.73
N ASP A 177 -0.18 -19.80 8.01
CA ASP A 177 -1.15 -20.23 6.99
C ASP A 177 -2.32 -19.27 6.75
N GLY A 178 -2.44 -18.19 7.54
CA GLY A 178 -3.52 -17.21 7.44
C GLY A 178 -4.90 -17.74 7.80
N LYS A 179 -4.99 -18.88 8.51
CA LYS A 179 -6.28 -19.43 8.97
C LYS A 179 -6.81 -18.78 10.23
N VAL A 180 -5.92 -18.24 11.06
CA VAL A 180 -6.31 -17.51 12.28
C VAL A 180 -6.81 -16.13 11.88
N PRO A 181 -8.09 -15.78 12.16
CA PRO A 181 -8.61 -14.45 11.87
C PRO A 181 -7.83 -13.37 12.61
N GLN A 182 -7.32 -12.39 11.86
CA GLN A 182 -6.59 -11.27 12.42
C GLN A 182 -6.53 -10.08 11.47
N TYR A 183 -6.32 -8.90 12.04
CA TYR A 183 -6.06 -7.72 11.24
C TYR A 183 -4.66 -7.78 10.65
N GLU A 184 -4.59 -7.67 9.33
CA GLU A 184 -3.36 -7.56 8.56
C GLU A 184 -3.54 -6.44 7.55
N GLN A 185 -2.54 -5.56 7.44
CA GLN A 185 -2.51 -4.50 6.44
C GLN A 185 -1.10 -4.40 5.87
N ALA A 186 -0.99 -4.46 4.55
CA ALA A 186 0.27 -4.22 3.86
C ALA A 186 0.03 -3.31 2.68
N SER A 187 0.85 -2.27 2.54
CA SER A 187 0.78 -1.34 1.42
C SER A 187 2.15 -1.07 0.83
N LEU A 188 2.18 -0.73 -0.46
CA LEU A 188 3.37 -0.25 -1.16
C LEU A 188 3.01 1.05 -1.88
N ALA A 189 3.87 2.04 -1.76
CA ALA A 189 3.75 3.31 -2.46
C ALA A 189 4.97 3.53 -3.35
N PHE A 190 4.72 3.78 -4.63
CA PHE A 190 5.75 4.02 -5.63
C PHE A 190 5.57 5.40 -6.26
N GLN A 191 6.70 6.00 -6.62
CA GLN A 191 6.74 7.24 -7.39
C GLN A 191 7.43 6.99 -8.73
N VAL A 192 6.87 7.49 -9.83
CA VAL A 192 7.48 7.34 -11.16
C VAL A 192 8.67 8.30 -11.29
N LYS A 193 9.88 7.78 -11.51
CA LYS A 193 11.13 8.55 -11.41
C LYS A 193 11.18 9.82 -12.25
N ASN A 194 10.77 9.73 -13.51
CA ASN A 194 10.78 10.85 -14.45
C ASN A 194 9.49 11.68 -14.40
N ASN A 195 8.53 11.30 -13.56
CA ASN A 195 7.19 11.87 -13.45
C ASN A 195 6.77 11.87 -11.95
N PRO A 196 7.45 12.66 -11.09
CA PRO A 196 7.33 12.54 -9.64
C PRO A 196 5.96 12.94 -9.06
N ASP A 197 5.12 13.60 -9.86
CA ASP A 197 3.72 13.85 -9.54
C ASP A 197 2.84 12.59 -9.66
N VAL A 198 3.36 11.52 -10.27
CA VAL A 198 2.65 10.25 -10.51
C VAL A 198 3.01 9.22 -9.45
N TRP A 199 2.01 8.80 -8.70
CA TRP A 199 2.11 7.84 -7.61
C TRP A 199 1.28 6.60 -7.88
N VAL A 200 1.84 5.45 -7.57
CA VAL A 200 1.13 4.15 -7.57
C VAL A 200 1.07 3.66 -6.13
N ARG A 201 -0.13 3.39 -5.63
CA ARG A 201 -0.36 2.85 -4.29
C ARG A 201 -1.13 1.54 -4.42
N VAL A 202 -0.62 0.49 -3.80
CA VAL A 202 -1.32 -0.79 -3.69
C VAL A 202 -1.42 -1.17 -2.22
N GLU A 203 -2.54 -1.74 -1.83
CA GLU A 203 -2.81 -2.10 -0.45
C GLU A 203 -3.61 -3.41 -0.37
N SER A 204 -3.31 -4.18 0.66
CA SER A 204 -4.14 -5.29 1.15
C SER A 204 -4.52 -5.04 2.60
N MET A 205 -5.78 -5.23 2.96
CA MET A 205 -6.29 -5.01 4.32
C MET A 205 -7.38 -6.03 4.67
N VAL A 206 -7.25 -6.70 5.82
CA VAL A 206 -8.34 -7.54 6.34
C VAL A 206 -9.42 -6.63 6.92
N LEU A 207 -10.61 -6.65 6.32
CA LEU A 207 -11.75 -5.90 6.82
C LEU A 207 -12.40 -6.62 7.98
N SER A 208 -12.72 -5.88 9.05
CA SER A 208 -13.50 -6.38 10.18
C SER A 208 -15.01 -6.18 10.00
N LYS A 209 -15.43 -5.35 9.03
CA LYS A 209 -16.81 -5.00 8.73
C LYS A 209 -16.98 -4.75 7.25
N SER A 210 -18.18 -5.00 6.72
CA SER A 210 -18.53 -4.65 5.34
C SER A 210 -18.48 -3.15 5.14
N GLN A 211 -18.02 -2.73 3.97
CA GLN A 211 -18.05 -1.34 3.49
C GLN A 211 -18.76 -1.27 2.14
N PRO A 212 -19.33 -0.11 1.75
CA PRO A 212 -19.92 0.04 0.42
C PRO A 212 -18.86 -0.14 -0.68
N SER A 213 -19.27 -0.62 -1.85
CA SER A 213 -18.37 -0.83 -3.00
C SER A 213 -17.79 0.48 -3.54
N LEU A 214 -16.72 0.43 -4.35
CA LEU A 214 -16.06 1.62 -4.90
C LEU A 214 -17.08 2.50 -5.65
N LEU A 215 -17.86 1.90 -6.55
CA LEU A 215 -18.83 2.62 -7.37
C LEU A 215 -19.99 3.16 -6.54
N MET A 216 -20.39 2.42 -5.51
CA MET A 216 -21.39 2.89 -4.56
C MET A 216 -20.91 4.13 -3.82
N ARG A 217 -19.67 4.11 -3.28
CA ARG A 217 -19.08 5.27 -2.59
C ARG A 217 -18.91 6.46 -3.53
N ILE A 218 -18.51 6.24 -4.78
CA ILE A 218 -18.43 7.30 -5.80
C ILE A 218 -19.81 7.93 -6.03
N LYS A 219 -20.85 7.11 -6.22
CA LYS A 219 -22.22 7.60 -6.42
C LYS A 219 -22.75 8.37 -5.21
N GLU A 220 -22.52 7.85 -4.01
CA GLU A 220 -22.97 8.45 -2.74
C GLU A 220 -22.23 9.75 -2.40
N SER A 221 -20.99 9.92 -2.88
CA SER A 221 -20.21 11.14 -2.69
C SER A 221 -20.87 12.38 -3.30
N LYS A 222 -21.75 12.20 -4.30
CA LYS A 222 -22.41 13.29 -5.06
C LYS A 222 -21.43 14.31 -5.64
N MET A 223 -20.17 13.91 -5.87
CA MET A 223 -19.13 14.82 -6.36
C MET A 223 -19.44 15.40 -7.75
N ASP A 224 -20.10 14.62 -8.62
CA ASP A 224 -20.54 15.13 -9.93
C ASP A 224 -21.61 16.24 -9.81
N LEU A 225 -22.44 16.20 -8.75
CA LEU A 225 -23.42 17.25 -8.47
C LEU A 225 -22.75 18.49 -7.85
N LYS A 226 -21.73 18.29 -7.03
CA LYS A 226 -20.97 19.36 -6.38
C LYS A 226 -20.03 20.07 -7.36
N TYR A 227 -19.53 19.36 -8.37
CA TYR A 227 -18.56 19.86 -9.37
C TYR A 227 -18.99 19.48 -10.80
N PRO A 228 -20.12 20.02 -11.29
CA PRO A 228 -20.69 19.63 -12.58
C PRO A 228 -19.72 19.86 -13.73
N GLY A 229 -19.48 18.80 -14.51
CA GLY A 229 -18.59 18.82 -15.68
C GLY A 229 -17.09 18.87 -15.37
N LYS A 230 -16.69 18.97 -14.09
CA LYS A 230 -15.28 19.03 -13.69
C LYS A 230 -14.62 17.65 -13.53
N ILE A 231 -15.41 16.64 -13.19
CA ILE A 231 -14.94 15.25 -13.07
C ILE A 231 -15.37 14.51 -14.32
N LYS A 232 -14.40 13.97 -15.05
CA LYS A 232 -14.62 13.17 -16.25
C LYS A 232 -14.12 11.76 -16.00
N ARG A 233 -14.80 10.76 -16.56
CA ARG A 233 -14.45 9.34 -16.40
C ARG A 233 -14.11 8.75 -17.74
N VAL A 234 -12.94 8.10 -17.81
CA VAL A 234 -12.47 7.39 -19.00
C VAL A 234 -13.09 6.00 -19.07
N ARG A 235 -13.24 5.34 -17.90
CA ARG A 235 -13.83 4.01 -17.76
C ARG A 235 -14.24 3.79 -16.31
N GLU A 236 -15.38 3.15 -16.09
CA GLU A 236 -15.94 2.84 -14.78
C GLU A 236 -16.77 1.55 -14.90
N GLY A 237 -16.66 0.64 -13.92
CA GLY A 237 -17.43 -0.60 -13.94
C GLY A 237 -16.78 -1.75 -13.18
N ALA A 238 -17.31 -2.96 -13.38
CA ALA A 238 -16.72 -4.17 -12.84
C ALA A 238 -15.45 -4.55 -13.62
N LEU A 239 -14.41 -4.96 -12.89
CA LEU A 239 -13.18 -5.52 -13.43
C LEU A 239 -12.73 -6.67 -12.55
N GLU A 240 -12.82 -7.90 -13.08
CA GLU A 240 -12.27 -9.08 -12.42
C GLU A 240 -10.76 -9.20 -12.71
N VAL A 241 -9.97 -9.45 -11.67
CA VAL A 241 -8.51 -9.59 -11.75
C VAL A 241 -8.10 -10.86 -11.02
N ASN A 242 -7.55 -11.84 -11.74
CA ASN A 242 -7.00 -13.08 -11.16
C ASN A 242 -7.97 -13.75 -10.15
N GLY A 243 -9.26 -13.81 -10.48
CA GLY A 243 -10.33 -14.40 -9.66
C GLY A 243 -10.90 -13.47 -8.57
N MET A 244 -10.37 -12.26 -8.42
CA MET A 244 -10.91 -11.24 -7.52
C MET A 244 -11.94 -10.39 -8.26
N LYS A 245 -13.19 -10.44 -7.80
CA LYS A 245 -14.27 -9.58 -8.29
C LYS A 245 -14.05 -8.17 -7.76
N GLY A 246 -13.63 -7.27 -8.64
CA GLY A 246 -13.39 -5.88 -8.30
C GLY A 246 -14.19 -4.89 -9.13
N GLU A 247 -14.07 -3.62 -8.76
CA GLU A 247 -14.62 -2.47 -9.46
C GLU A 247 -13.50 -1.47 -9.76
N GLU A 248 -13.59 -0.77 -10.87
CA GLU A 248 -12.67 0.30 -11.26
C GLU A 248 -13.37 1.63 -11.54
N SER A 249 -12.64 2.72 -11.31
CA SER A 249 -13.02 4.07 -11.74
C SER A 249 -11.75 4.81 -12.17
N LEU A 250 -11.65 5.14 -13.45
CA LEU A 250 -10.56 5.91 -14.02
C LEU A 250 -11.05 7.33 -14.30
N ALA A 251 -10.88 8.22 -13.31
CA ALA A 251 -11.35 9.60 -13.37
C ALA A 251 -10.21 10.60 -13.59
N TYR A 252 -10.53 11.74 -14.18
CA TYR A 252 -9.63 12.87 -14.33
C TYR A 252 -10.39 14.18 -14.15
N PHE A 253 -9.67 15.22 -13.73
CA PHE A 253 -10.22 16.51 -13.37
C PHE A 253 -9.18 17.62 -13.59
N SER A 254 -9.63 18.87 -13.73
CA SER A 254 -8.72 20.02 -13.84
C SER A 254 -7.88 20.15 -12.58
N SER A 255 -6.60 20.47 -12.73
CA SER A 255 -5.71 20.81 -11.62
C SER A 255 -6.21 22.05 -10.86
N ASP A 256 -5.84 22.19 -9.59
CA ASP A 256 -6.29 23.30 -8.72
C ASP A 256 -5.81 24.67 -9.24
N ASP A 257 -4.64 24.70 -9.86
CA ASP A 257 -4.06 25.88 -10.50
C ASP A 257 -4.62 26.13 -11.93
N ASN A 258 -5.51 25.25 -12.42
CA ASN A 258 -6.08 25.24 -13.77
C ASN A 258 -5.03 25.24 -14.90
N THR A 259 -3.81 24.75 -14.64
CA THR A 259 -2.75 24.67 -15.66
C THR A 259 -2.81 23.38 -16.48
N GLY A 260 -3.59 22.38 -16.05
CA GLY A 260 -3.81 21.16 -16.81
C GLY A 260 -4.81 20.20 -16.15
N GLU A 261 -4.53 18.90 -16.26
CA GLU A 261 -5.40 17.83 -15.75
C GLU A 261 -4.62 16.93 -14.78
N ALA A 262 -5.31 16.42 -13.78
CA ALA A 262 -4.86 15.38 -12.88
C ALA A 262 -5.79 14.16 -12.99
N GLN A 263 -5.27 13.00 -12.63
CA GLN A 263 -5.94 11.72 -12.75
C GLN A 263 -5.98 11.02 -11.38
N GLN A 264 -7.10 10.36 -11.09
CA GLN A 264 -7.26 9.43 -9.97
C GLN A 264 -7.89 8.15 -10.51
N PHE A 265 -7.07 7.11 -10.68
CA PHE A 265 -7.46 5.83 -11.24
C PHE A 265 -7.44 4.78 -10.14
N ARG A 266 -8.59 4.16 -9.86
CA ARG A 266 -8.74 3.24 -8.73
C ARG A 266 -9.26 1.88 -9.18
N TRP A 267 -8.84 0.83 -8.48
CA TRP A 267 -9.43 -0.50 -8.51
C TRP A 267 -9.56 -1.04 -7.08
N GLU A 268 -10.70 -1.67 -6.78
CA GLU A 268 -10.95 -2.27 -5.47
C GLU A 268 -11.60 -3.65 -5.60
N ALA A 269 -11.11 -4.62 -4.83
CA ALA A 269 -11.79 -5.87 -4.57
C ALA A 269 -12.14 -5.96 -3.08
N GLN A 270 -13.40 -6.21 -2.75
CA GLN A 270 -13.90 -6.17 -1.36
C GLN A 270 -13.34 -7.27 -0.45
N GLY A 271 -13.00 -8.43 -1.01
CA GLY A 271 -12.58 -9.59 -0.24
C GLY A 271 -13.69 -10.16 0.65
N GLU A 272 -13.29 -10.89 1.69
CA GLU A 272 -14.16 -11.48 2.70
C GLU A 272 -13.79 -10.96 4.10
N ILE A 273 -14.81 -10.74 4.93
CA ILE A 273 -14.64 -10.16 6.27
C ILE A 273 -13.92 -11.14 7.19
N ASN A 274 -12.89 -10.65 7.90
CA ASN A 274 -12.06 -11.41 8.83
C ASN A 274 -11.31 -12.60 8.21
N ILE A 275 -11.11 -12.63 6.88
CA ILE A 275 -10.36 -13.70 6.19
C ILE A 275 -9.00 -13.17 5.69
N PRO A 276 -7.87 -13.50 6.35
CA PRO A 276 -6.55 -13.02 5.96
C PRO A 276 -6.13 -13.35 4.53
N THR A 277 -6.58 -14.50 3.99
CA THR A 277 -6.26 -14.96 2.64
C THR A 277 -7.15 -14.36 1.55
N LYS A 278 -8.19 -13.61 1.92
CA LYS A 278 -9.10 -12.91 1.02
C LYS A 278 -9.36 -11.48 1.53
N PRO A 279 -8.32 -10.65 1.72
CA PRO A 279 -8.48 -9.29 2.21
C PRO A 279 -9.13 -8.39 1.16
N PHE A 280 -9.52 -7.19 1.59
CA PHE A 280 -9.73 -6.07 0.68
C PHE A 280 -8.42 -5.74 -0.03
N ILE A 281 -8.47 -5.54 -1.34
CA ILE A 281 -7.33 -5.13 -2.15
C ILE A 281 -7.67 -3.81 -2.85
N TYR A 282 -6.73 -2.89 -2.85
CA TYR A 282 -6.85 -1.57 -3.45
C TYR A 282 -5.63 -1.27 -4.32
N LEU A 283 -5.87 -0.70 -5.49
CA LEU A 283 -4.88 -0.06 -6.33
C LEU A 283 -5.34 1.36 -6.63
N GLU A 284 -4.44 2.32 -6.48
CA GLU A 284 -4.65 3.69 -6.94
C GLU A 284 -3.43 4.19 -7.69
N ILE A 285 -3.71 4.90 -8.78
CA ILE A 285 -2.73 5.72 -9.48
C ILE A 285 -3.25 7.15 -9.48
N ASN A 286 -2.50 8.02 -8.82
CA ASN A 286 -2.75 9.46 -8.83
C ASN A 286 -1.66 10.15 -9.63
N SER A 287 -2.02 11.28 -10.23
CA SER A 287 -1.10 12.19 -10.88
C SER A 287 -1.38 13.63 -10.49
N GLY A 288 -0.46 14.54 -10.81
CA GLY A 288 -0.57 15.92 -10.37
C GLY A 288 -0.45 16.06 -8.85
N GLU A 289 0.04 15.05 -8.13
CA GLU A 289 0.18 15.11 -6.68
C GLU A 289 1.26 16.13 -6.29
N GLY A 290 0.85 17.27 -5.74
CA GLY A 290 1.72 18.39 -5.37
C GLY A 290 2.02 18.50 -3.88
N VAL A 291 2.65 19.60 -3.48
CA VAL A 291 2.97 19.89 -2.08
C VAL A 291 1.71 20.35 -1.34
N ALA A 292 1.56 19.92 -0.08
CA ALA A 292 0.49 20.35 0.83
C ALA A 292 -0.95 20.04 0.34
N GLY A 293 -1.12 18.98 -0.47
CA GLY A 293 -2.44 18.52 -0.92
C GLY A 293 -3.05 19.34 -2.05
N VAL A 294 -2.30 20.28 -2.64
CA VAL A 294 -2.68 20.97 -3.87
C VAL A 294 -2.42 20.05 -5.06
N THR A 295 -3.43 19.86 -5.89
CA THR A 295 -3.31 19.06 -7.11
C THR A 295 -2.82 19.94 -8.27
N GLY A 296 -1.60 19.70 -8.74
CA GLY A 296 -1.02 20.31 -9.93
C GLY A 296 -1.41 19.58 -11.22
N SER A 297 -0.86 20.03 -12.34
CA SER A 297 -1.01 19.34 -13.62
C SER A 297 -0.18 18.06 -13.67
N SER A 298 -0.72 17.00 -14.28
CA SER A 298 0.03 15.79 -14.50
C SER A 298 1.14 15.97 -15.53
N SER A 299 2.30 15.37 -15.27
CA SER A 299 3.38 15.26 -16.25
C SER A 299 3.12 14.22 -17.35
N LEU A 300 2.15 13.32 -17.16
CA LEU A 300 1.76 12.30 -18.13
C LEU A 300 0.35 12.56 -18.66
N SER A 301 0.12 12.21 -19.92
CA SER A 301 -1.24 12.24 -20.47
C SER A 301 -2.15 11.20 -19.82
N THR A 302 -3.46 11.46 -19.84
CA THR A 302 -4.48 10.50 -19.41
C THR A 302 -4.31 9.12 -20.09
N LYS A 303 -3.87 9.08 -21.36
CA LYS A 303 -3.62 7.82 -22.06
C LYS A 303 -2.42 7.07 -21.51
N GLN A 304 -1.34 7.77 -21.20
CA GLN A 304 -0.14 7.20 -20.59
C GLN A 304 -0.42 6.65 -19.18
N ILE A 305 -1.20 7.37 -18.36
CA ILE A 305 -1.65 6.89 -17.04
C ILE A 305 -2.57 5.66 -17.19
N GLN A 306 -3.42 5.62 -18.23
CA GLN A 306 -4.27 4.45 -18.49
C GLN A 306 -3.44 3.22 -18.87
N ASN A 307 -2.37 3.41 -19.65
CA ASN A 307 -1.45 2.33 -20.00
C ASN A 307 -0.72 1.82 -18.75
N LEU A 308 -0.22 2.71 -17.89
CA LEU A 308 0.39 2.37 -16.60
C LEU A 308 -0.56 1.55 -15.72
N TYR A 309 -1.80 2.03 -15.56
CA TYR A 309 -2.84 1.36 -14.78
C TYR A 309 -3.12 -0.05 -15.31
N ASN A 310 -3.34 -0.18 -16.62
CA ASN A 310 -3.64 -1.48 -17.24
C ASN A 310 -2.47 -2.48 -17.12
N ALA A 311 -1.23 -1.99 -17.16
CA ALA A 311 -0.03 -2.80 -16.99
C ALA A 311 0.10 -3.34 -15.56
N ILE A 312 -0.33 -2.58 -14.54
CA ILE A 312 -0.20 -2.96 -13.13
C ILE A 312 -1.40 -3.78 -12.65
N VAL A 313 -2.63 -3.32 -12.88
CA VAL A 313 -3.84 -3.88 -12.25
C VAL A 313 -3.99 -5.38 -12.47
N LYS A 314 -3.72 -5.86 -13.69
CA LYS A 314 -3.85 -7.28 -14.07
C LYS A 314 -2.82 -8.19 -13.42
N THR A 315 -1.78 -7.62 -12.81
CA THR A 315 -0.68 -8.35 -12.19
C THR A 315 -0.89 -8.58 -10.70
N ILE A 316 -1.95 -8.03 -10.10
CA ILE A 316 -2.23 -8.23 -8.69
C ILE A 316 -2.76 -9.66 -8.49
N ARG A 317 -2.06 -10.49 -7.71
CA ARG A 317 -2.46 -11.89 -7.46
C ARG A 317 -2.05 -12.36 -6.07
N LEU A 318 -2.74 -13.39 -5.58
CA LEU A 318 -2.30 -14.11 -4.39
C LEU A 318 -0.90 -14.71 -4.65
N ARG A 319 0.00 -14.62 -3.67
CA ARG A 319 1.34 -15.20 -3.79
C ARG A 319 1.23 -16.73 -3.86
N PRO A 320 1.79 -17.39 -4.90
CA PRO A 320 1.86 -18.84 -4.93
C PRO A 320 2.72 -19.37 -3.79
N VAL A 321 2.25 -20.41 -3.11
CA VAL A 321 2.97 -21.09 -2.03
C VAL A 321 3.03 -22.58 -2.30
N LYS A 322 4.10 -23.22 -1.81
CA LYS A 322 4.29 -24.67 -1.83
C LYS A 322 3.70 -25.30 -0.57
#